data_AF-A0ABD1LRY6-F1
#
_entry.id   AF-A0ABD1LRY6-F1
#
_cell.length_a   1.000
_cell.length_b   1.000
_cell.length_c   1.000
_cell.angle_alpha   90.00
_cell.angle_beta   90.00
_cell.angle_gamma   90.00
#
_symmetry.space_group_name_H-M   'P 1'
#
loop_
_entity.id
_entity.type
_entity.pdbx_description
1 polymer ?
#
loop_
_entity_poly.entity_id
_entity_poly.type
_entity_poly.pdbx_seq_one_letter_code
_entity_poly.pdbx_strand_id
1 'polypeptide(L)'
;MKVIFPLLFILLVLSFGIEIHVFYILYCVCGLENDGPLKLVDANICDVKLYNFCDHTCFTDCLSKYGVRALALCSASGECICRYHC
;
A
#
# COMPACT_ATOMS: atom_id res chain seq x y z
N MET A 1 0.06 15.49 -40.78
CA MET A 1 0.52 15.77 -39.40
C MET A 1 -0.64 15.93 -38.40
N LYS A 2 -1.67 15.07 -38.44
CA LYS A 2 -2.85 15.17 -37.54
C LYS A 2 -3.09 13.90 -36.70
N VAL A 3 -2.52 12.77 -37.12
CA VAL A 3 -2.64 11.45 -36.45
C VAL A 3 -1.43 11.08 -35.58
N ILE A 4 -0.32 11.83 -35.68
CA ILE A 4 0.90 11.56 -34.88
C ILE A 4 0.71 11.99 -33.42
N PHE A 5 0.01 13.10 -33.18
CA PHE A 5 -0.23 13.62 -31.83
C PHE A 5 -1.05 12.66 -30.94
N PRO A 6 -2.20 12.09 -31.40
CA PRO A 6 -2.94 11.13 -30.59
C PRO A 6 -2.17 9.82 -30.38
N LEU A 7 -1.40 9.37 -31.38
CA LEU A 7 -0.59 8.15 -31.26
C LEU A 7 0.50 8.31 -30.20
N LEU A 8 1.16 9.48 -30.15
CA LEU A 8 2.20 9.79 -29.18
C LEU A 8 1.63 9.89 -27.76
N PHE A 9 0.45 10.51 -27.60
CA PHE A 9 -0.24 10.61 -26.31
C PHE A 9 -0.65 9.22 -25.78
N ILE A 10 -1.18 8.36 -26.65
CA ILE A 10 -1.53 6.97 -26.29
C ILE A 10 -0.27 6.18 -25.91
N LEU A 11 0.83 6.35 -26.65
CA LEU A 11 2.12 5.71 -26.30
C LEU A 11 2.62 6.18 -24.93
N LEU A 12 2.53 7.48 -24.63
CA LEU A 12 2.93 8.02 -23.33
C LEU A 12 2.07 7.45 -22.20
N VAL A 13 0.74 7.42 -22.35
CA VAL A 13 -0.15 6.86 -21.33
C VAL A 13 0.11 5.37 -21.09
N LEU A 14 0.39 4.60 -22.14
CA LEU A 14 0.78 3.19 -22.01
C LEU A 14 2.12 3.03 -21.31
N SER A 15 3.15 3.80 -21.68
CA SER A 15 4.47 3.74 -21.05
C SER A 15 4.43 4.15 -19.56
N PHE A 16 3.81 5.29 -19.23
CA PHE A 16 3.70 5.76 -17.84
C PHE A 16 2.74 4.89 -17.02
N GLY A 17 1.66 4.39 -17.62
CA GLY A 17 0.69 3.53 -16.96
C GLY A 17 1.30 2.20 -16.50
N ILE A 18 2.18 1.61 -17.31
CA ILE A 18 2.89 0.38 -16.98
C ILE A 18 3.87 0.62 -15.83
N GLU A 19 4.66 1.70 -15.87
CA GLU A 19 5.61 2.03 -14.79
C GLU A 19 4.89 2.23 -13.44
N ILE A 20 3.75 2.90 -13.43
CA ILE A 20 2.94 3.10 -12.21
C ILE A 20 2.34 1.77 -11.74
N HIS A 21 1.84 0.93 -12.64
CA HIS A 21 1.31 -0.40 -12.29
C HIS A 21 2.40 -1.31 -11.74
N VAL A 22 3.58 -1.32 -12.36
CA VAL A 22 4.74 -2.11 -11.89
C VAL A 22 5.22 -1.58 -10.55
N PHE A 23 5.27 -0.26 -10.35
CA PHE A 23 5.62 0.32 -9.04
C PHE A 23 4.59 -0.01 -7.97
N TYR A 24 3.29 0.02 -8.30
CA TYR A 24 2.21 -0.38 -7.38
C TYR A 24 2.27 -1.86 -7.05
N ILE A 25 2.49 -2.72 -8.04
CA ILE A 25 2.68 -4.17 -7.83
C ILE A 25 3.94 -4.42 -7.01
N LEU A 26 5.06 -3.75 -7.31
CA LEU A 26 6.29 -3.87 -6.54
C LEU A 26 6.12 -3.35 -5.11
N TYR A 27 5.35 -2.28 -4.90
CA TYR A 27 5.00 -1.80 -3.56
C TYR A 27 4.11 -2.79 -2.81
N CYS A 28 3.13 -3.40 -3.49
CA CYS A 28 2.32 -4.46 -2.92
C CYS A 28 3.15 -5.71 -2.60
N VAL A 29 4.05 -6.12 -3.50
CA VAL A 29 4.92 -7.30 -3.32
C VAL A 29 5.98 -7.05 -2.25
N CYS A 30 6.67 -5.91 -2.24
CA CYS A 30 7.56 -5.51 -1.14
C CYS A 30 6.79 -5.31 0.17
N GLY A 31 5.55 -4.83 0.11
CA GLY A 31 4.63 -4.75 1.25
C GLY A 31 4.27 -6.12 1.80
N LEU A 32 4.21 -7.15 0.94
CA LEU A 32 3.99 -8.56 1.28
C LEU A 32 5.29 -9.31 1.66
N GLU A 33 6.46 -8.84 1.20
CA GLU A 33 7.79 -9.39 1.53
C GLU A 33 8.42 -8.76 2.78
N ASN A 34 7.76 -7.79 3.43
CA ASN A 34 8.12 -7.34 4.77
C ASN A 34 7.61 -8.27 5.89
N ASP A 35 7.24 -9.51 5.53
CA ASP A 35 7.37 -10.68 6.41
C ASP A 35 8.82 -11.27 6.40
N GLY A 36 9.80 -10.54 5.84
CA GLY A 36 11.24 -10.76 6.07
C GLY A 36 11.78 -9.83 7.17
N PRO A 37 12.83 -10.22 7.92
CA PRO A 37 13.20 -9.65 9.22
C PRO A 37 13.80 -8.24 9.09
N LEU A 38 12.95 -7.23 8.87
CA LEU A 38 13.31 -5.85 9.08
C LEU A 38 13.45 -5.61 10.57
N LYS A 39 14.67 -5.88 11.05
CA LYS A 39 15.32 -5.29 12.21
C LYS A 39 14.42 -5.08 13.42
N LEU A 40 14.62 -5.96 14.39
CA LEU A 40 14.54 -5.67 15.83
C LEU A 40 15.17 -4.30 16.15
N VAL A 41 14.40 -3.23 16.03
CA VAL A 41 14.33 -2.23 17.09
C VAL A 41 13.17 -2.71 17.94
N ASP A 42 13.48 -3.15 19.15
CA ASP A 42 12.53 -3.47 20.20
C ASP A 42 11.71 -2.22 20.53
N ALA A 43 10.73 -1.94 19.69
CA ALA A 43 9.71 -0.94 19.92
C ALA A 43 8.43 -1.74 19.88
N ASN A 44 7.83 -1.94 21.05
CA ASN A 44 6.65 -2.74 21.30
C ASN A 44 5.60 -2.49 20.18
N ILE A 45 5.44 -3.44 19.26
CA ILE A 45 4.52 -3.29 18.12
C ILE A 45 3.20 -3.96 18.50
N CYS A 46 2.12 -3.20 18.43
CA CYS A 46 0.76 -3.69 18.68
C CYS A 46 0.00 -3.85 17.37
N ASP A 47 -0.58 -5.03 17.16
CA ASP A 47 -1.50 -5.33 16.07
C ASP A 47 -2.94 -5.30 16.58
N VAL A 48 -3.77 -4.43 16.01
CA VAL A 48 -5.19 -4.30 16.38
C VAL A 48 -6.07 -4.46 15.15
N LYS A 49 -7.12 -5.27 15.29
CA LYS A 49 -8.12 -5.43 14.24
C LYS A 49 -9.08 -4.23 14.26
N LEU A 50 -9.17 -3.50 13.14
CA LEU A 50 -10.05 -2.34 12.99
C LEU A 50 -11.39 -2.71 12.34
N TYR A 51 -11.33 -3.44 11.22
CA TYR A 51 -12.50 -3.82 10.44
C TYR A 51 -12.39 -5.27 9.92
N ASN A 52 -13.52 -5.88 9.57
CA ASN A 52 -13.57 -7.20 8.92
C ASN A 52 -13.40 -7.12 7.39
N PHE A 53 -13.17 -5.92 6.86
CA PHE A 53 -13.01 -5.67 5.44
C PHE A 53 -11.80 -4.76 5.20
N CYS A 54 -11.12 -4.98 4.08
CA CYS A 54 -10.00 -4.19 3.62
C CYS A 54 -10.53 -3.14 2.64
N ASP A 55 -10.55 -1.89 3.08
CA ASP A 55 -10.97 -0.76 2.27
C ASP A 55 -10.00 0.41 2.48
N HIS A 56 -10.03 1.41 1.60
CA HIS A 56 -9.17 2.60 1.68
C HIS A 56 -9.33 3.36 3.00
N THR A 57 -10.50 3.23 3.63
CA THR A 57 -10.82 3.77 4.96
C THR A 57 -9.99 3.15 6.09
N CYS A 58 -9.54 1.89 5.94
CA CYS A 58 -8.67 1.21 6.89
C CYS A 58 -7.36 1.98 7.12
N PHE A 59 -6.76 2.48 6.04
CA PHE A 59 -5.50 3.20 6.08
C PHE A 59 -5.65 4.57 6.77
N THR A 60 -6.66 5.34 6.37
CA THR A 60 -6.91 6.67 6.95
C THR A 60 -7.26 6.59 8.42
N ASP A 61 -8.09 5.62 8.81
CA ASP A 61 -8.54 5.47 10.20
C ASP A 61 -7.43 4.96 11.10
N CYS A 62 -6.59 4.05 10.61
CA CYS A 62 -5.42 3.54 11.32
C CYS A 62 -4.43 4.68 11.63
N LEU A 63 -4.08 5.49 10.63
CA LEU A 63 -3.23 6.67 10.81
C LEU A 63 -3.88 7.72 11.71
N SER A 64 -5.19 7.93 11.59
CA SER A 64 -5.93 8.90 12.39
C SER A 64 -5.99 8.52 13.87
N LYS A 65 -6.16 7.22 14.18
CA LYS A 65 -6.24 6.73 15.57
C LYS A 65 -4.87 6.57 16.23
N TYR A 66 -3.91 6.00 15.52
CA TYR A 66 -2.64 5.55 16.10
C TYR A 66 -1.43 6.38 15.65
N GLY A 67 -1.66 7.39 14.81
CA GLY A 67 -0.68 8.36 14.37
C GLY A 67 0.04 7.97 13.09
N VAL A 68 0.86 8.90 12.58
CA VAL A 68 1.56 8.78 11.28
C VAL A 68 2.56 7.62 11.18
N ARG A 69 2.86 6.95 12.30
CA ARG A 69 3.74 5.77 12.37
C ARG A 69 2.95 4.46 12.36
N ALA A 70 1.63 4.52 12.31
CA ALA A 70 0.78 3.36 12.20
C ALA A 70 0.74 2.86 10.75
N LEU A 71 0.72 1.54 10.60
CA LEU A 71 0.72 0.81 9.35
C LEU A 71 -0.60 0.05 9.24
N ALA A 72 -1.39 0.32 8.20
CA ALA A 72 -2.55 -0.50 7.91
C ALA A 72 -2.18 -1.68 7.03
N LEU A 73 -2.59 -2.88 7.43
CA LEU A 73 -2.35 -4.16 6.80
C LEU A 73 -3.69 -4.81 6.48
N CYS A 74 -3.75 -5.53 5.37
CA CYS A 74 -4.91 -6.35 5.03
C CYS A 74 -4.54 -7.81 5.13
N SER A 75 -5.25 -8.51 6.02
CA SER A 75 -5.10 -9.96 6.21
C SER A 75 -5.58 -10.72 4.98
N ALA A 76 -5.09 -11.95 4.81
CA ALA A 76 -5.59 -12.88 3.79
C ALA A 76 -7.10 -13.19 3.92
N SER A 77 -7.66 -13.02 5.13
CA SER A 77 -9.11 -13.09 5.41
C SER A 77 -9.90 -11.87 4.93
N GLY A 78 -9.22 -10.84 4.41
CA GLY A 78 -9.82 -9.57 4.05
C GLY A 78 -10.01 -8.63 5.24
N GLU A 79 -9.47 -8.95 6.42
CA GLU A 79 -9.58 -8.10 7.61
C GLU A 79 -8.57 -6.95 7.59
N CYS A 80 -8.98 -5.79 8.10
CA CYS A 80 -8.12 -4.63 8.31
C CYS A 80 -7.43 -4.72 9.68
N ILE A 81 -6.10 -4.80 9.66
CA ILE A 81 -5.23 -4.84 10.82
C ILE A 81 -4.42 -3.55 10.86
N CYS A 82 -4.45 -2.81 11.95
CA CYS A 82 -3.61 -1.65 12.18
C CYS A 82 -2.45 -2.02 13.09
N ARG A 83 -1.23 -1.82 12.61
CA ARG A 83 0.02 -2.11 13.30
C ARG A 83 0.67 -0.81 13.71
N TYR A 84 0.89 -0.58 14.99
CA TYR A 84 1.47 0.67 15.48
C TYR A 84 2.45 0.43 16.63
N HIS A 85 3.29 1.42 16.90
CA HIS A 85 4.16 1.39 18.07
C HIS A 85 3.35 1.72 19.33
N CYS A 86 3.23 0.73 20.20
CA CYS A 86 2.96 0.85 21.62
C CYS A 86 4.29 0.70 22.40
#